data_AF-A0A2D7G970-F1
#
_entry.id   AF-A0A2D7G970-F1
#
_cell.length_a   1.000
_cell.length_b   1.000
_cell.length_c   1.000
_cell.angle_alpha   90.00
_cell.angle_beta   90.00
_cell.angle_gamma   90.00
#
_symmetry.space_group_name_H-M   'P 1'
#
loop_
_entity.id
_entity.type
_entity.pdbx_description
1 polymer ?
#
loop_
_entity_poly.entity_id
_entity_poly.type
_entity_poly.pdbx_seq_one_letter_code
_entity_poly.pdbx_strand_id
1 'polypeptide(L)' 'MKVKDDLKEIFYRFVPQTTVPLISYLRHTSIGPDDMPAHIKRSLLLTHLSIPISSGQLLLGR' A
#
# COMPACT_ATOMS: atom_id res chain seq x y z
N MET A 1 -11.42 -14.90 -8.60
CA MET A 1 -10.35 -14.18 -7.87
C MET A 1 -10.71 -12.70 -7.93
N LYS A 2 -10.84 -11.99 -6.79
CA LYS A 2 -11.30 -10.59 -6.79
C LYS A 2 -10.07 -9.68 -6.90
N VAL A 3 -10.16 -8.58 -7.65
CA VAL A 3 -9.07 -7.58 -7.82
C VAL A 3 -8.39 -7.19 -6.49
N LYS A 4 -9.16 -7.09 -5.41
CA LYS A 4 -8.64 -6.78 -4.08
C LYS A 4 -7.66 -7.83 -3.53
N ASP A 5 -7.85 -9.10 -3.88
CA ASP A 5 -6.98 -10.20 -3.44
C ASP A 5 -5.68 -10.19 -4.24
N ASP A 6 -5.74 -9.95 -5.55
CA ASP A 6 -4.55 -9.79 -6.41
C ASP A 6 -3.68 -8.59 -5.97
N LEU A 7 -4.32 -7.48 -5.59
CA LEU A 7 -3.62 -6.32 -5.05
C LEU A 7 -2.98 -6.61 -3.68
N LYS A 8 -3.52 -7.51 -2.87
CA LYS A 8 -2.84 -7.91 -1.63
C LYS A 8 -1.63 -8.79 -1.93
N GLU A 9 -1.78 -9.73 -2.85
CA GLU A 9 -0.71 -10.65 -3.26
C GLU A 9 0.51 -9.90 -3.81
N ILE A 10 0.32 -8.85 -4.61
CA ILE A 10 1.45 -8.05 -5.11
C ILE A 10 2.20 -7.37 -3.96
N PHE A 11 1.50 -6.82 -2.96
CA PHE A 11 2.15 -6.20 -1.81
C PHE A 11 2.89 -7.21 -0.94
N TYR A 12 2.34 -8.40 -0.73
CA TYR A 12 3.05 -9.45 0.01
C TYR A 12 4.35 -9.88 -0.67
N ARG A 13 4.36 -9.94 -2.01
CA ARG A 13 5.54 -10.38 -2.77
C ARG A 13 6.61 -9.30 -2.91
N PHE A 14 6.21 -8.05 -3.18
CA PHE A 14 7.16 -6.97 -3.48
C PHE A 14 7.57 -6.18 -2.24
N VAL A 15 6.75 -6.17 -1.19
CA VAL A 15 7.01 -5.42 0.04
C VAL A 15 6.74 -6.33 1.25
N PRO A 16 7.53 -7.42 1.42
CA PRO A 16 7.36 -8.34 2.53
C PRO A 16 7.73 -7.69 3.88
N GLN A 17 7.50 -8.40 4.98
CA GLN A 17 7.97 -7.98 6.30
C GLN A 17 9.50 -8.00 6.38
N THR A 18 10.10 -7.12 7.18
CA THR A 18 11.58 -6.97 7.29
C THR A 18 12.27 -8.16 7.97
N THR A 19 11.49 -9.12 8.48
CA THR A 19 11.96 -10.45 8.91
C THR A 19 12.39 -11.33 7.74
N VAL A 20 11.98 -11.01 6.50
CA VAL A 20 12.36 -11.75 5.30
C VAL A 20 13.76 -11.31 4.84
N PRO A 21 14.72 -12.25 4.66
CA PRO A 21 16.10 -11.93 4.31
C PRO A 21 16.27 -11.08 3.04
N LEU A 22 15.35 -11.20 2.08
CA LEU A 22 15.38 -10.46 0.80
C LEU A 22 15.49 -8.93 0.98
N ILE A 23 14.95 -8.40 2.08
CA ILE A 23 14.89 -6.96 2.33
C ILE A 23 15.64 -6.54 3.60
N SER A 24 16.58 -7.36 4.09
CA SER A 24 17.38 -7.07 5.28
C SER A 24 18.28 -5.83 5.16
N TYR A 25 18.40 -5.26 3.95
CA TYR A 25 19.13 -4.02 3.69
C TYR A 25 18.37 -2.76 4.14
N LEU A 26 17.09 -2.88 4.51
CA LEU A 26 16.29 -1.76 5.03
C LEU A 26 16.72 -1.42 6.46
N ARG A 27 16.96 -0.13 6.73
CA ARG A 27 17.54 0.35 7.99
C ARG A 27 16.53 0.84 9.03
N HIS A 28 15.36 1.27 8.58
CA HIS A 28 14.32 1.82 9.46
C HIS A 28 13.40 0.67 9.91
N THR A 29 13.83 -0.08 10.92
CA THR A 29 13.11 -1.28 11.40
C THR A 29 12.85 -1.24 12.89
N SER A 30 13.11 -0.10 13.53
CA SER A 30 13.03 0.07 14.98
C SER A 30 11.61 -0.03 15.54
N ILE A 31 10.58 0.17 14.70
CA ILE A 31 9.16 0.15 15.12
C ILE A 31 8.52 -1.22 14.80
N GLY A 32 9.32 -2.20 14.38
CA GLY A 32 8.91 -3.59 14.17
C GLY A 32 8.94 -4.03 12.70
N PRO A 33 8.49 -5.27 12.44
CA PRO A 33 8.72 -5.93 11.15
C PRO A 33 7.91 -5.36 9.97
N ASP A 34 6.85 -4.59 10.24
CA ASP A 34 6.00 -3.95 9.21
C ASP A 34 6.26 -2.44 9.08
N ASP A 35 7.21 -1.86 9.81
CA ASP A 35 7.54 -0.42 9.81
C ASP A 35 7.84 0.11 8.39
N MET A 36 9.02 -0.22 7.85
CA MET A 36 9.36 0.16 6.47
C MET A 36 8.44 -0.41 5.40
N PRO A 37 7.95 -1.66 5.50
CA PRO A 37 6.95 -2.16 4.56
C PRO A 37 5.69 -1.30 4.48
N ALA A 38 5.17 -0.83 5.61
CA ALA A 38 4.02 0.09 5.64
C ALA A 38 4.37 1.45 5.02
N HIS A 39 5.56 1.99 5.30
CA HIS A 39 6.05 3.21 4.66
C HIS A 39 6.13 3.08 3.12
N ILE A 40 6.72 2.00 2.62
CA ILE A 40 6.83 1.74 1.17
C ILE A 40 5.44 1.62 0.54
N LYS A 41 4.54 0.82 1.12
CA LYS A 41 3.15 0.68 0.64
C LYS A 41 2.45 2.04 0.58
N ARG A 42 2.62 2.89 1.59
CA ARG A 42 2.05 4.24 1.65
C ARG A 42 2.66 5.19 0.62
N SER A 43 3.96 5.07 0.33
CA SER A 43 4.63 5.89 -0.69
C SER A 43 4.22 5.51 -2.11
N LEU A 44 3.91 4.23 -2.36
CA LEU A 44 3.45 3.74 -3.67
C LEU A 44 1.97 3.99 -3.92
N LEU A 45 1.16 3.99 -2.86
CA LEU A 45 -0.27 4.22 -2.95
C LEU A 45 -0.59 5.71 -2.88
N LEU A 46 -1.65 6.11 -3.57
CA LEU A 46 -2.22 7.44 -3.40
C LEU A 46 -2.71 7.59 -1.96
N THR A 47 -2.14 8.55 -1.24
CA THR A 47 -2.58 8.92 0.12
C THR A 47 -3.71 9.95 0.12
N HIS A 48 -4.00 10.52 -1.06
CA HIS A 48 -5.00 11.54 -1.26
C HIS A 48 -5.74 11.26 -2.57
N LEU A 49 -7.05 11.49 -2.54
CA LEU A 49 -7.92 11.38 -3.71
C LEU A 49 -8.83 12.61 -3.72
N SER A 50 -8.86 13.33 -4.84
CA SER A 50 -9.84 14.38 -5.08
C SER A 50 -11.00 13.78 -5.88
N ILE A 51 -12.23 13.93 -5.39
CA ILE A 51 -13.44 13.45 -6.06
C ILE A 51 -14.32 14.68 -6.35
N PRO A 52 -14.64 14.96 -7.63
CA PRO A 52 -15.47 16.11 -7.95
C PRO A 52 -16.93 15.89 -7.54
N ILE A 53 -17.60 17.00 -7.21
CA ILE A 53 -19.03 17.03 -6.87
C ILE A 53 -19.78 17.74 -7.99
N SER A 54 -20.89 17.15 -8.43
CA SER A 54 -21.84 17.78 -9.37
C SER A 54 -23.26 17.50 -8.92
N SER A 55 -24.13 18.52 -8.96
CA SER A 55 -25.53 18.45 -8.51
C SER A 55 -25.71 17.82 -7.13
N GLY A 56 -24.80 18.12 -6.19
CA GLY A 56 -24.82 17.58 -4.83
C GLY A 56 -24.40 16.12 -4.69
N GLN A 57 -23.84 15.49 -5.73
CA GLN A 57 -23.41 14.10 -5.72
C GLN A 57 -21.93 13.93 -6.10
N LEU A 58 -21.29 12.90 -5.54
CA LEU A 58 -19.93 12.49 -5.92
C LEU A 58 -19.93 11.92 -7.33
N LEU A 59 -19.04 12.41 -8.19
CA LEU A 59 -18.82 11.86 -9.52
C LEU A 59 -17.88 10.65 -9.45
N LEU A 60 -18.46 9.45 -9.45
CA LEU A 60 -17.73 8.18 -9.43
C LEU A 60 -17.79 7.49 -10.81
N GLY A 61 -16.79 6.64 -11.10
CA GLY A 61 -16.80 5.76 -12.28
C GLY A 61 -17.83 4.63 -12.18
N ARG A 62 -18.04 3.90 -13.28
CA ARG A 62 -18.86 2.68 -13.31
C ARG A 62 -18.09 1.45 -12.82
#